data_AF-A0A094A147-F1
#
_entry.id   AF-A0A094A147-F1
#
_cell.length_a   1.000
_cell.length_b   1.000
_cell.length_c   1.000
_cell.angle_alpha   90.00
_cell.angle_beta   90.00
_cell.angle_gamma   90.00
#
_symmetry.space_group_name_H-M   'P 1'
#
loop_
_entity.id
_entity.type
_entity.pdbx_description
1 polymer ?
#
loop_
_entity_poly.entity_id
_entity_poly.type
_entity_poly.pdbx_seq_one_letter_code
_entity_poly.pdbx_strand_id
1 'polypeptide(L)'
;LPWLDAEHDVGPAVLQLLKNGPPPPHSPPPRIALAYERLSPREACRAFSRALRRPVRYEREPIEIAVSIPSGYARQLRALEQLFSMGGAEAERQPPYFGDWKLEESVPAVAMGLWEGYRGLEEYAREVFPLEEAANGLGWMNEPFLGGDVGGAGGVVTGRVERGVEVESEDGEEEEEEEVLMMGKRRQEEWLA
;
A
#
# COMPACT_ATOMS: atom_id res chain seq x y z
N LEU A 1 9.49 7.21 -4.25
CA LEU A 1 9.10 6.01 -3.49
C LEU A 1 8.99 4.86 -4.48
N PRO A 2 9.42 3.65 -4.11
CA PRO A 2 9.22 2.45 -4.90
C PRO A 2 7.77 1.95 -4.77
N TRP A 3 7.10 1.65 -5.89
CA TRP A 3 5.72 1.17 -5.95
C TRP A 3 5.64 -0.23 -6.58
N LEU A 4 4.66 -1.01 -6.13
CA LEU A 4 4.42 -2.40 -6.51
C LEU A 4 2.91 -2.68 -6.48
N ASP A 5 2.37 -3.26 -7.56
CA ASP A 5 1.06 -3.93 -7.50
C ASP A 5 1.29 -5.35 -6.95
N ALA A 6 0.93 -5.55 -5.69
CA ALA A 6 1.20 -6.80 -4.99
C ALA A 6 0.37 -7.98 -5.53
N GLU A 7 -0.88 -7.73 -5.90
CA GLU A 7 -1.79 -8.77 -6.37
C GLU A 7 -1.38 -9.23 -7.78
N HIS A 8 -1.00 -8.28 -8.64
CA HIS A 8 -0.69 -8.57 -10.03
C HIS A 8 0.75 -9.07 -10.24
N ASP A 9 1.75 -8.46 -9.62
CA ASP A 9 3.14 -8.58 -10.07
C ASP A 9 4.00 -9.55 -9.23
N VAL A 10 3.65 -9.78 -7.97
CA VAL A 10 4.49 -10.59 -7.05
C VAL A 10 4.54 -12.04 -7.48
N GLY A 11 3.40 -12.63 -7.81
CA GLY A 11 3.31 -14.04 -8.24
C GLY A 11 4.22 -14.35 -9.44
N PRO A 12 4.05 -13.66 -10.58
CA PRO A 12 4.91 -13.82 -11.75
C PRO A 12 6.40 -13.63 -11.46
N ALA A 13 6.76 -12.59 -10.69
CA ALA A 13 8.17 -12.32 -10.35
C ALA A 13 8.80 -13.42 -9.50
N VAL A 14 8.10 -13.89 -8.46
CA VAL A 14 8.56 -15.00 -7.62
C VAL A 14 8.68 -16.29 -8.43
N LEU A 15 7.72 -16.57 -9.32
CA LEU A 15 7.81 -17.70 -10.22
C LEU A 15 9.03 -17.62 -11.14
N GLN A 16 9.37 -16.42 -11.64
CA GLN A 16 10.57 -16.24 -12.45
C GLN A 16 11.86 -16.46 -11.64
N LEU A 17 11.89 -16.03 -10.37
CA LEU A 17 13.02 -16.33 -9.48
C LEU A 17 13.20 -17.83 -9.27
N LEU A 18 12.11 -18.56 -9.05
CA LEU A 18 12.17 -20.02 -8.91
C LEU A 18 12.64 -20.70 -10.20
N LYS A 19 12.20 -20.22 -11.37
CA LYS A 19 12.65 -20.71 -12.69
C LYS A 19 14.13 -20.45 -12.94
N ASN A 20 14.65 -19.32 -12.49
CA ASN A 20 16.08 -18.97 -12.60
C ASN A 20 16.96 -19.91 -11.76
N GLY A 21 16.38 -20.60 -10.78
CA GLY A 21 17.07 -21.52 -9.90
C GLY A 21 17.80 -20.81 -8.75
N PRO A 22 18.36 -21.58 -7.81
CA PRO A 22 19.08 -21.01 -6.68
C PRO A 22 20.36 -20.30 -7.15
N PRO A 23 20.81 -19.29 -6.39
CA PRO A 23 22.08 -18.63 -6.70
C PRO A 23 23.25 -19.63 -6.54
N PRO A 24 24.41 -19.36 -7.16
CA PRO A 24 25.57 -20.24 -7.08
C PRO A 24 25.98 -20.57 -5.63
N PRO A 25 26.46 -21.79 -5.36
CA PRO A 25 26.93 -22.14 -4.03
C PRO A 25 28.04 -21.18 -3.60
N HIS A 26 27.99 -20.72 -2.35
CA HIS A 26 28.89 -19.73 -1.74
C HIS A 26 28.72 -18.27 -2.17
N SER A 27 27.69 -17.93 -2.96
CA SER A 27 27.31 -16.53 -3.18
C SER A 27 26.39 -16.01 -2.06
N PRO A 28 26.50 -14.74 -1.67
CA PRO A 28 25.55 -14.14 -0.73
C PRO A 28 24.14 -14.12 -1.36
N PRO A 29 23.07 -14.27 -0.55
CA PRO A 29 21.71 -14.25 -1.07
C PRO A 29 21.45 -12.89 -1.76
N PRO A 30 21.00 -12.89 -3.03
CA PRO A 30 20.72 -11.64 -3.73
C PRO A 30 19.52 -10.93 -3.08
N ARG A 31 19.65 -9.62 -2.88
CA ARG A 31 18.52 -8.75 -2.50
C ARG A 31 17.94 -8.16 -3.78
N ILE A 32 16.63 -8.27 -3.94
CA ILE A 32 15.91 -7.86 -5.16
C ILE A 32 14.85 -6.84 -4.74
N ALA A 33 14.90 -5.65 -5.33
CA ALA A 33 13.88 -4.64 -5.14
C ALA A 33 12.67 -4.97 -6.04
N LEU A 34 11.63 -5.55 -5.45
CA LEU A 34 10.34 -5.76 -6.15
C LEU A 34 9.55 -4.45 -6.15
N ALA A 35 9.87 -3.59 -7.11
CA ALA A 35 9.13 -2.39 -7.42
C ALA A 35 9.28 -2.07 -8.90
N TYR A 36 8.17 -1.70 -9.55
CA TYR A 36 8.12 -1.49 -11.00
C TYR A 36 7.96 -0.03 -11.39
N GLU A 37 7.69 0.84 -10.41
CA GLU A 37 7.68 2.28 -10.61
C GLU A 37 8.38 3.00 -9.46
N ARG A 38 9.01 4.13 -9.79
CA ARG A 38 9.51 5.08 -8.81
C ARG A 38 8.78 6.40 -8.99
N LEU A 39 7.83 6.66 -8.10
CA LEU A 39 7.02 7.88 -8.14
C LEU A 39 7.15 8.62 -6.80
N SER A 40 7.28 9.94 -6.86
CA SER A 40 7.03 10.83 -5.74
C SER A 40 5.54 10.88 -5.41
N PRO A 41 5.13 11.29 -4.20
CA PRO A 41 3.71 11.43 -3.86
C PRO A 41 2.94 12.35 -4.83
N ARG A 42 3.59 13.39 -5.34
CA ARG A 42 3.01 14.29 -6.36
C ARG A 42 2.83 13.62 -7.72
N GLU A 43 3.71 12.70 -8.09
CA GLU A 43 3.58 11.90 -9.33
C GLU A 43 2.47 10.86 -9.19
N ALA A 44 2.37 10.22 -8.02
CA ALA A 44 1.28 9.31 -7.71
C ALA A 44 -0.08 10.01 -7.82
N CYS A 45 -0.26 11.19 -7.21
CA CYS A 45 -1.48 11.98 -7.37
C CYS A 45 -1.76 12.36 -8.83
N ARG A 46 -0.72 12.67 -9.63
CA ARG A 46 -0.90 12.93 -11.07
C ARG A 46 -1.37 11.69 -11.83
N ALA A 47 -0.87 10.50 -11.49
CA ALA A 47 -1.34 9.23 -12.07
C ALA A 47 -2.81 8.98 -11.73
N PHE A 48 -3.20 9.10 -10.47
CA PHE A 48 -4.60 9.02 -10.03
C PHE A 48 -5.48 10.07 -10.72
N SER A 49 -5.00 11.30 -10.85
CA SER A 49 -5.76 12.38 -11.48
C SER A 49 -6.06 12.11 -12.95
N ARG A 50 -5.08 11.58 -13.70
CA ARG A 50 -5.29 11.13 -15.09
C ARG A 50 -6.22 9.93 -15.20
N ALA A 51 -6.04 8.95 -14.31
CA ALA A 51 -6.83 7.73 -14.28
C ALA A 51 -8.31 8.00 -14.00
N LEU A 52 -8.60 8.76 -12.95
CA LEU A 52 -9.94 9.04 -12.45
C LEU A 52 -10.62 10.23 -13.13
N ARG A 53 -9.87 11.01 -13.92
CA ARG A 53 -10.32 12.29 -14.50
C ARG A 53 -10.87 13.26 -13.44
N ARG A 54 -10.25 13.27 -12.27
CA ARG A 54 -10.59 14.12 -11.11
C ARG A 54 -9.33 14.82 -10.60
N PRO A 55 -9.43 16.01 -10.01
CA PRO A 55 -8.30 16.66 -9.37
C PRO A 55 -7.89 15.86 -8.13
N VAL A 56 -6.61 15.48 -8.06
CA VAL A 56 -6.04 14.76 -6.92
C VAL A 56 -4.78 15.52 -6.48
N ARG A 57 -4.73 15.89 -5.21
CA ARG A 57 -3.66 16.72 -4.65
C ARG A 57 -2.99 15.99 -3.48
N TYR A 58 -1.66 16.03 -3.48
CA TYR A 58 -0.87 15.60 -2.34
C TYR A 58 -0.72 16.74 -1.34
N GLU A 59 -1.07 16.48 -0.08
CA GLU A 59 -0.84 17.38 1.05
C GLU A 59 0.00 16.65 2.09
N ARG A 60 1.06 17.32 2.57
CA ARG A 60 2.00 16.74 3.54
C ARG A 60 1.59 17.18 4.93
N GLU A 61 1.06 16.26 5.71
CA GLU A 61 0.65 16.48 7.09
C GLU A 61 1.22 15.38 8.00
N PRO A 62 1.15 15.55 9.34
CA PRO A 62 1.33 14.46 10.30
C PRO A 62 0.37 13.29 10.04
N ILE A 63 0.74 12.09 10.47
CA ILE A 63 -0.13 10.91 10.28
C ILE A 63 -1.32 10.99 11.24
N GLU A 64 -2.52 11.21 10.69
CA GLU A 64 -3.78 11.14 11.44
C GLU A 64 -4.26 9.68 11.56
N ILE A 65 -4.52 9.23 12.80
CA ILE A 65 -5.08 7.90 13.08
C ILE A 65 -6.56 8.06 13.38
N ALA A 66 -7.40 7.92 12.36
CA ALA A 66 -8.85 8.07 12.46
C ALA A 66 -9.61 6.82 12.94
N VAL A 67 -8.91 5.68 13.06
CA VAL A 67 -9.50 4.37 13.42
C VAL A 67 -8.66 3.65 14.45
N SER A 68 -9.27 2.72 15.19
CA SER A 68 -8.54 1.84 16.11
C SER A 68 -7.58 0.93 15.33
N ILE A 69 -6.31 0.89 15.75
CA ILE A 69 -5.28 0.08 15.13
C ILE A 69 -4.47 -0.70 16.18
N PRO A 70 -3.93 -1.88 15.84
CA PRO A 70 -3.06 -2.62 16.73
C PRO A 70 -1.82 -1.81 17.14
N SER A 71 -1.34 -2.05 18.37
CA SER A 71 -0.19 -1.33 18.95
C SER A 71 1.09 -1.44 18.13
N GLY A 72 1.29 -2.58 17.45
CA GLY A 72 2.41 -2.79 16.52
C GLY A 72 2.36 -1.83 15.33
N TYR A 73 1.18 -1.66 14.72
CA TYR A 73 1.00 -0.75 13.59
C TYR A 73 1.14 0.72 14.03
N ALA A 74 0.58 1.08 15.18
CA ALA A 74 0.77 2.42 15.75
C ALA A 74 2.25 2.77 15.98
N ARG A 75 3.04 1.79 16.47
CA ARG A 75 4.50 1.96 16.64
C ARG A 75 5.21 2.13 15.30
N GLN A 76 4.81 1.37 14.28
CA GLN A 76 5.35 1.48 12.92
C GLN A 76 5.06 2.86 12.31
N LEU A 77 3.84 3.39 12.42
CA LEU A 77 3.49 4.72 11.90
C LEU A 77 4.32 5.84 12.54
N ARG A 78 4.52 5.80 13.87
CA ARG A 78 5.40 6.76 14.57
C ARG A 78 6.84 6.69 14.07
N ALA A 79 7.36 5.49 13.81
CA ALA A 79 8.70 5.33 13.27
C ALA A 79 8.80 5.90 11.84
N LEU A 80 7.78 5.68 10.99
CA LEU A 80 7.72 6.25 9.64
C LEU A 80 7.68 7.78 9.66
N GLU A 81 6.90 8.37 10.57
CA GLU A 81 6.82 9.81 10.73
C GLU A 81 8.19 10.40 11.10
N GLN A 82 8.91 9.77 12.02
CA GLN A 82 10.28 10.16 12.40
C GLN A 82 11.27 9.99 11.24
N LEU A 83 11.22 8.85 10.53
CA LEU A 83 12.19 8.49 9.50
C LEU A 83 12.02 9.32 8.21
N PHE A 84 10.78 9.62 7.84
CA PHE A 84 10.44 10.34 6.61
C PHE A 84 9.94 11.77 6.86
N SER A 85 10.27 12.36 8.02
CA SER A 85 10.02 13.77 8.32
C SER A 85 10.69 14.67 7.28
N MET A 86 9.88 15.35 6.46
CA MET A 86 10.33 16.39 5.53
C MET A 86 10.06 17.74 6.19
N GLY A 87 11.10 18.55 6.42
CA GLY A 87 10.94 19.93 6.93
C GLY A 87 11.78 20.31 8.15
N GLY A 88 12.56 19.39 8.71
CA GLY A 88 13.64 19.74 9.66
C GLY A 88 14.96 20.05 8.95
N ALA A 89 15.99 20.47 9.69
CA ALA A 89 17.36 20.67 9.18
C ALA A 89 17.97 19.40 8.52
N GLU A 90 17.29 18.25 8.65
CA GLU A 90 17.72 16.94 8.19
C GLU A 90 16.83 16.35 7.08
N ALA A 91 15.98 17.16 6.43
CA ALA A 91 15.15 16.69 5.30
C ALA A 91 15.99 16.11 4.14
N GLU A 92 17.23 16.59 3.97
CA GLU A 92 18.19 16.05 3.00
C GLU A 92 18.86 14.73 3.47
N ARG A 93 18.67 14.33 4.73
CA ARG A 93 19.22 13.10 5.32
C ARG A 93 18.24 11.93 5.33
N GLN A 94 17.11 12.05 4.63
CA GLN A 94 16.14 10.96 4.56
C GLN A 94 16.79 9.70 3.99
N PRO A 95 16.64 8.54 4.66
CA PRO A 95 17.17 7.31 4.14
C PRO A 95 16.38 6.88 2.88
N PRO A 96 17.01 6.13 1.96
CA PRO A 96 16.28 5.47 0.88
C PRO A 96 15.24 4.52 1.47
N TYR A 97 14.15 4.30 0.73
CA TYR A 97 13.04 3.49 1.23
C TYR A 97 13.47 2.05 1.52
N PHE A 98 14.32 1.47 0.65
CA PHE A 98 14.90 0.14 0.87
C PHE A 98 16.06 0.10 1.90
N GLY A 99 16.44 1.25 2.48
CA GLY A 99 17.60 1.38 3.37
C GLY A 99 18.97 1.22 2.67
N ASP A 100 18.98 0.97 1.36
CA ASP A 100 20.17 0.87 0.52
C ASP A 100 19.95 1.60 -0.81
N TRP A 101 20.80 2.59 -1.11
CA TRP A 101 20.73 3.35 -2.36
C TRP A 101 20.91 2.49 -3.60
N LYS A 102 21.71 1.42 -3.52
CA LYS A 102 21.90 0.49 -4.65
C LYS A 102 20.60 -0.25 -4.99
N LEU A 103 19.82 -0.63 -3.98
CA LEU A 103 18.51 -1.24 -4.20
C LEU A 103 17.53 -0.23 -4.76
N GLU A 104 17.54 0.99 -4.23
CA GLU A 104 16.71 2.08 -4.74
C GLU A 104 17.02 2.29 -6.24
N GLU A 105 18.28 2.51 -6.62
CA GLU A 105 18.75 2.74 -8.00
C GLU A 105 18.43 1.59 -8.96
N SER A 106 18.27 0.37 -8.44
CA SER A 106 17.91 -0.80 -9.25
C SER A 106 16.45 -0.79 -9.75
N VAL A 107 15.60 0.09 -9.20
CA VAL A 107 14.20 0.23 -9.59
C VAL A 107 14.07 1.10 -10.85
N PRO A 108 13.33 0.66 -11.89
CA PRO A 108 12.57 -0.60 -11.97
C PRO A 108 13.32 -1.73 -12.69
N ALA A 109 14.55 -1.49 -13.14
CA ALA A 109 15.29 -2.39 -14.05
C ALA A 109 15.36 -3.85 -13.58
N VAL A 110 15.67 -4.10 -12.30
CA VAL A 110 15.80 -5.47 -11.79
C VAL A 110 14.45 -6.20 -11.73
N ALA A 111 13.39 -5.52 -11.28
CA ALA A 111 12.05 -6.10 -11.22
C ALA A 111 11.51 -6.39 -12.63
N MET A 112 11.69 -5.46 -13.58
CA MET A 112 11.30 -5.67 -14.98
C MET A 112 12.04 -6.84 -15.62
N GLY A 113 13.29 -7.12 -15.22
CA GLY A 113 14.02 -8.31 -15.67
C GLY A 113 13.41 -9.64 -15.20
N LEU A 114 12.51 -9.63 -14.21
CA LEU A 114 11.75 -10.80 -13.76
C LEU A 114 10.36 -10.85 -14.39
N TRP A 115 9.71 -9.69 -14.54
CA TRP A 115 8.35 -9.59 -15.04
C TRP A 115 8.15 -8.26 -15.77
N GLU A 116 8.05 -8.31 -17.10
CA GLU A 116 7.87 -7.10 -17.92
C GLU A 116 6.40 -6.65 -17.98
N GLY A 117 5.45 -7.55 -17.75
CA GLY A 117 4.01 -7.28 -17.83
C GLY A 117 3.44 -6.64 -16.56
N TYR A 118 4.17 -5.74 -15.91
CA TYR A 118 3.74 -5.17 -14.63
C TYR A 118 2.56 -4.20 -14.78
N ARG A 119 1.78 -4.02 -13.71
CA ARG A 119 0.73 -2.99 -13.67
C ARG A 119 1.26 -1.70 -13.05
N GLY A 120 1.20 -0.60 -13.79
CA GLY A 120 1.54 0.74 -13.29
C GLY A 120 0.43 1.35 -12.41
N LEU A 121 0.79 2.33 -11.58
CA LEU A 121 -0.12 2.99 -10.65
C LEU A 121 -1.30 3.69 -11.35
N GLU A 122 -1.10 4.21 -12.56
CA GLU A 122 -2.18 4.82 -13.35
C GLU A 122 -3.21 3.77 -13.81
N GLU A 123 -2.75 2.58 -14.20
CA GLU A 123 -3.64 1.48 -14.59
C GLU A 123 -4.39 0.94 -13.36
N TYR A 124 -3.69 0.71 -12.24
CA TYR A 124 -4.33 0.38 -10.96
C TYR A 124 -5.42 1.39 -10.58
N ALA A 125 -5.10 2.68 -10.64
CA ALA A 125 -6.04 3.75 -10.28
C ALA A 125 -7.25 3.81 -11.23
N ARG A 126 -7.11 3.35 -12.48
CA ARG A 126 -8.20 3.37 -13.48
C ARG A 126 -9.07 2.13 -13.41
N GLU A 127 -8.47 0.96 -13.18
CA GLU A 127 -9.11 -0.33 -13.43
C GLU A 127 -9.43 -1.08 -12.14
N VAL A 128 -8.65 -0.89 -11.08
CA VAL A 128 -8.74 -1.67 -9.83
C VAL A 128 -9.28 -0.83 -8.69
N PHE A 129 -8.67 0.32 -8.40
CA PHE A 129 -9.03 1.20 -7.29
C PHE A 129 -10.54 1.50 -7.24
N PRO A 130 -11.19 1.85 -8.38
CA PRO A 130 -12.63 1.82 -8.53
C PRO A 130 -13.38 0.65 -7.90
N LEU A 131 -13.03 -0.56 -8.30
CA LEU A 131 -13.75 -1.77 -7.93
C LEU A 131 -13.55 -2.09 -6.44
N GLU A 132 -12.34 -1.85 -5.92
CA GLU A 132 -12.02 -2.00 -4.50
C GLU A 132 -12.82 -1.03 -3.62
N GLU A 133 -12.91 0.24 -4.03
CA GLU A 133 -13.69 1.26 -3.33
C GLU A 133 -15.19 0.93 -3.33
N ALA A 134 -15.72 0.45 -4.46
CA ALA A 134 -17.10 -0.02 -4.54
C ALA A 134 -17.36 -1.25 -3.66
N ALA A 135 -16.42 -2.20 -3.62
CA ALA A 135 -16.49 -3.36 -2.72
C ALA A 135 -16.44 -2.95 -1.24
N ASN A 136 -15.77 -1.84 -0.91
CA ASN A 136 -15.76 -1.21 0.41
C ASN A 136 -17.03 -0.37 0.70
N GLY A 137 -18.00 -0.33 -0.22
CA GLY A 137 -19.29 0.33 -0.05
C GLY A 137 -19.35 1.79 -0.51
N LEU A 138 -18.34 2.28 -1.23
CA LEU A 138 -18.30 3.67 -1.71
C LEU A 138 -18.94 3.81 -3.10
N GLY A 139 -19.67 4.90 -3.32
CA GLY A 139 -20.43 5.16 -4.55
C GLY A 139 -19.90 6.28 -5.46
N TRP A 140 -18.80 6.95 -5.07
CA TRP A 140 -18.31 8.20 -5.68
C TRP A 140 -18.02 8.11 -7.18
N MET A 141 -17.80 6.91 -7.68
CA MET A 141 -17.50 6.64 -9.09
C MET A 141 -18.67 6.86 -10.04
N ASN A 142 -19.89 6.67 -9.55
CA ASN A 142 -21.10 6.83 -10.33
C ASN A 142 -21.57 8.29 -10.35
N GLU A 143 -20.99 9.13 -9.50
CA GLU A 143 -21.33 10.54 -9.40
C GLU A 143 -20.67 11.32 -10.54
N PRO A 144 -21.40 12.15 -11.29
CA PRO A 144 -20.79 13.01 -12.29
C PRO A 144 -19.80 13.94 -11.62
N PHE A 145 -18.59 14.07 -12.18
CA PHE A 145 -17.68 15.12 -11.77
C PHE A 145 -18.25 16.46 -12.24
N LEU A 146 -18.99 17.13 -11.35
CA LEU A 146 -19.43 18.50 -11.51
C LEU A 146 -18.20 19.40 -11.32
N GLY A 147 -17.31 19.40 -12.31
CA GLY A 147 -16.14 20.25 -12.32
C GLY A 147 -16.56 21.69 -12.12
N GLY A 148 -16.16 22.26 -10.98
CA GLY A 148 -16.34 23.69 -10.72
C GLY A 148 -15.70 24.48 -11.85
N ASP A 149 -16.53 25.25 -12.55
CA ASP A 149 -16.09 26.34 -13.39
C ASP A 149 -15.14 27.21 -12.55
N VAL A 150 -13.90 27.36 -13.02
CA VAL A 150 -12.87 28.16 -12.34
C VAL A 150 -13.22 29.62 -12.58
N GLY A 151 -14.18 30.10 -11.80
CA GLY A 151 -14.81 31.41 -11.93
C GLY A 151 -15.35 31.93 -10.61
N GLY A 152 -14.53 31.95 -9.55
CA GLY A 152 -14.77 32.82 -8.39
C GLY A 152 -14.86 32.11 -7.03
N ALA A 153 -13.97 32.55 -6.14
CA ALA A 153 -14.06 32.51 -4.67
C ALA A 153 -14.16 31.14 -3.97
N GLY A 154 -13.00 30.67 -3.50
CA GLY A 154 -12.78 30.08 -2.17
C GLY A 154 -13.86 29.16 -1.59
N GLY A 155 -13.73 27.86 -1.88
CA GLY A 155 -14.41 26.81 -1.13
C GLY A 155 -13.59 25.53 -1.18
N VAL A 156 -12.72 25.32 -0.19
CA VAL A 156 -12.08 24.01 0.02
C VAL A 156 -13.16 23.09 0.58
N VAL A 157 -13.67 22.18 -0.24
CA VAL A 157 -14.52 21.09 0.24
C VAL A 157 -13.59 20.00 0.77
N THR A 158 -13.29 20.05 2.07
CA THR A 158 -12.72 18.90 2.77
C THR A 158 -13.83 17.85 2.91
N GLY A 159 -13.80 16.81 2.08
CA GLY A 159 -14.70 15.66 2.20
C GLY A 159 -14.35 14.83 3.43
N ARG A 160 -14.72 15.31 4.63
CA ARG A 160 -14.77 14.49 5.84
C ARG A 160 -16.06 13.70 5.79
N VAL A 161 -15.99 12.41 5.45
CA VAL A 161 -17.13 11.49 5.57
C VAL A 161 -17.34 11.25 7.07
N GLU A 162 -18.29 11.96 7.66
CA GLU A 162 -18.73 11.73 9.03
C GLU A 162 -19.48 10.39 9.07
N ARG A 163 -18.81 9.37 9.60
CA ARG A 163 -19.38 8.03 9.80
C ARG A 163 -20.25 8.09 11.06
N GLY A 164 -21.54 8.34 10.90
CA GLY A 164 -22.55 8.11 11.93
C GLY A 164 -22.83 6.62 12.04
N VAL A 165 -22.36 5.98 13.11
CA VAL A 165 -22.85 4.67 13.53
C VAL A 165 -23.35 4.83 14.95
N GLU A 166 -24.66 4.95 15.10
CA GLU A 166 -25.34 4.72 16.36
C GLU A 166 -25.35 3.20 16.59
N VAL A 167 -24.72 2.75 17.68
CA VAL A 167 -24.95 1.41 18.23
C VAL A 167 -25.33 1.59 19.69
N GLU A 168 -26.61 1.45 19.99
CA GLU A 168 -27.10 1.14 21.32
C GLU A 168 -27.60 -0.31 21.37
N SER A 169 -27.73 -0.82 22.61
CA SER A 169 -28.18 -2.13 23.10
C SER A 169 -27.04 -3.17 23.26
N GLU A 170 -26.53 -3.45 24.46
CA GLU A 170 -27.09 -3.93 25.75
C GLU A 170 -26.62 -5.37 26.01
N ASP A 171 -26.14 -5.61 27.22
CA ASP A 171 -25.54 -6.85 27.73
C ASP A 171 -26.46 -8.08 27.65
N GLY A 172 -25.87 -9.25 27.44
CA GLY A 172 -26.51 -10.56 27.60
C GLY A 172 -25.50 -11.71 27.52
N GLU A 173 -25.29 -12.38 28.66
CA GLU A 173 -24.34 -13.48 28.92
C GLU A 173 -24.83 -14.86 28.40
N GLU A 174 -23.85 -15.76 28.11
CA GLU A 174 -23.86 -17.25 28.09
C GLU A 174 -24.77 -17.96 27.03
N GLU A 175 -24.44 -19.08 26.35
CA GLU A 175 -23.65 -20.28 26.66
C GLU A 175 -23.30 -21.07 25.36
N GLU A 176 -22.53 -22.14 25.50
CA GLU A 176 -21.77 -22.97 24.54
C GLU A 176 -22.56 -23.72 23.42
N GLU A 177 -21.90 -24.04 22.30
CA GLU A 177 -21.91 -25.40 21.70
C GLU A 177 -20.84 -25.59 20.60
N GLU A 178 -20.13 -26.73 20.69
CA GLU A 178 -19.01 -27.17 19.85
C GLU A 178 -19.42 -27.55 18.41
N GLU A 179 -18.59 -27.23 17.42
CA GLU A 179 -18.44 -28.11 16.25
C GLU A 179 -16.96 -28.19 15.81
N VAL A 180 -16.29 -29.23 16.29
CA VAL A 180 -14.89 -29.55 16.03
C VAL A 180 -14.81 -30.43 14.78
N LEU A 181 -14.32 -29.89 13.65
CA LEU A 181 -13.85 -30.70 12.53
C LEU A 181 -12.34 -30.93 12.62
N MET A 182 -12.00 -32.10 13.18
CA MET A 182 -10.68 -32.71 13.22
C MET A 182 -10.11 -32.99 11.82
N MET A 183 -8.88 -32.57 11.55
CA MET A 183 -8.01 -33.25 10.57
C MET A 183 -6.53 -33.19 10.97
N GLY A 184 -6.02 -34.31 11.51
CA GLY A 184 -4.72 -34.91 11.15
C GLY A 184 -3.39 -34.19 11.43
N LYS A 185 -2.73 -34.59 12.54
CA LYS A 185 -1.32 -34.35 12.92
C LYS A 185 -0.27 -34.61 11.81
N ARG A 186 0.83 -33.83 11.80
CA ARG A 186 2.23 -34.31 11.99
C ARG A 186 3.33 -33.21 11.93
N ARG A 187 3.88 -32.87 13.10
CA ARG A 187 5.30 -32.91 13.53
C ARG A 187 6.40 -32.45 12.53
N GLN A 188 7.09 -31.34 12.85
CA GLN A 188 8.56 -31.25 12.84
C GLN A 188 9.04 -29.96 13.56
N GLU A 189 9.40 -30.11 14.83
CA GLU A 189 10.38 -29.25 15.51
C GLU A 189 11.55 -30.18 15.85
N GLU A 190 12.66 -30.08 15.11
CA GLU A 190 13.94 -30.74 15.46
C GLU A 190 15.11 -30.18 14.64
N TRP A 191 15.39 -28.87 14.72
CA TRP A 191 16.64 -28.28 14.21
C TRP A 191 17.08 -27.06 15.04
N LEU A 192 17.21 -27.24 16.36
CA LEU A 192 18.06 -26.40 17.21
C LEU A 192 18.60 -27.27 18.36
N ALA A 193 19.55 -28.13 18.02
CA ALA A 193 20.48 -28.77 18.93
C ALA A 193 21.89 -28.62 18.34
#